data_AF-A0A7R9MN74-F1
#
_entry.id   AF-A0A7R9MN74-F1
#
_cell.length_a   1.000
_cell.length_b   1.000
_cell.length_c   1.000
_cell.angle_alpha   90.00
_cell.angle_beta   90.00
_cell.angle_gamma   90.00
#
_symmetry.space_group_name_H-M   'P 1'
#
loop_
_entity.id
_entity.type
_entity.pdbx_description
1 polymer ?
#
loop_
_entity_poly.entity_id
_entity_poly.type
_entity_poly.pdbx_seq_one_letter_code
_entity_poly.pdbx_strand_id
1 'polypeptide(L)'
;LNEMADDGDFLIRDSETNAGDYSVSLKAPMRNKHFRVHYDDGIYCIGQRRFGSLDELIEHYKKAPIYTSPKGDKMFLIKPFARPQL
;
A
#
# COMPACT_ATOMS: atom_id res chain seq x y z
N LEU A 1 8.76 -1.33 -8.83
CA LEU A 1 7.47 -0.80 -9.34
C LEU A 1 7.59 -0.21 -10.75
N ASN A 2 8.40 0.82 -10.99
CA ASN A 2 8.27 1.63 -12.21
C ASN A 2 8.27 0.87 -13.56
N GLU A 3 9.16 -0.10 -13.75
CA GLU A 3 9.35 -0.76 -15.05
C GLU A 3 8.83 -2.19 -15.13
N MET A 4 8.61 -2.85 -13.99
CA MET A 4 8.39 -4.31 -13.92
C MET A 4 7.08 -4.70 -13.21
N ALA A 5 6.33 -3.73 -12.69
CA ALA A 5 5.11 -4.00 -11.92
C ALA A 5 3.88 -3.59 -12.71
N ASP A 6 2.81 -4.37 -12.55
CA ASP A 6 1.50 -4.12 -13.15
C ASP A 6 0.66 -3.18 -12.26
N ASP A 7 -0.36 -2.54 -12.83
CA ASP A 7 -1.28 -1.73 -12.02
C ASP A 7 -1.96 -2.57 -10.94
N GLY A 8 -1.90 -2.09 -9.69
CA GLY A 8 -2.37 -2.84 -8.53
C GLY A 8 -1.26 -3.59 -7.78
N ASP A 9 -0.07 -3.75 -8.37
CA ASP A 9 1.08 -4.34 -7.69
C ASP A 9 1.57 -3.42 -6.57
N PHE A 10 1.86 -4.01 -5.42
CA PHE A 10 2.23 -3.25 -4.26
C PHE A 10 3.40 -3.85 -3.49
N LEU A 11 4.08 -3.01 -2.72
CA LEU A 11 5.04 -3.47 -1.73
C LEU A 11 4.83 -2.69 -0.43
N ILE A 12 5.12 -3.34 0.69
CA ILE A 12 5.25 -2.70 1.98
C ILE A 12 6.73 -2.54 2.25
N ARG A 13 7.12 -1.37 2.73
CA ARG A 13 8.50 -1.01 3.04
C ARG A 13 8.53 -0.13 4.27
N ASP A 14 9.71 -0.01 4.87
CA ASP A 14 9.95 0.98 5.92
C ASP A 14 9.71 2.40 5.38
N SER A 15 9.18 3.24 6.25
CA SER A 15 9.01 4.66 5.98
C SER A 15 10.37 5.36 5.90
N GLU A 16 10.59 6.11 4.83
CA GLU A 16 11.82 6.90 4.65
C GLU A 16 11.87 8.14 5.55
N THR A 17 10.72 8.64 5.99
CA THR A 17 10.64 9.92 6.73
C THR A 17 10.41 9.74 8.22
N ASN A 18 9.88 8.59 8.65
CA ASN A 18 9.53 8.34 10.05
C ASN A 18 9.94 6.92 10.44
N ALA A 19 11.03 6.81 11.20
CA ALA A 19 11.48 5.52 11.72
C ALA A 19 10.38 4.83 12.55
N GLY A 20 10.21 3.53 12.35
CA GLY A 20 9.17 2.72 12.99
C GLY A 20 7.83 2.66 12.23
N ASP A 21 7.58 3.58 11.31
CA ASP A 21 6.42 3.54 10.42
C ASP A 21 6.70 2.75 9.13
N TYR A 22 5.63 2.37 8.45
CA TYR A 22 5.68 1.70 7.14
C TYR A 22 5.09 2.58 6.04
N SER A 23 5.29 2.15 4.80
CA SER A 23 4.64 2.71 3.62
C SER A 23 4.16 1.60 2.69
N VAL A 24 2.91 1.70 2.25
CA VAL A 24 2.39 0.92 1.12
C VAL A 24 2.68 1.68 -0.17
N SER A 25 3.51 1.11 -1.03
CA SER A 25 3.80 1.67 -2.36
C SER A 25 3.05 0.87 -3.41
N LEU A 26 2.17 1.53 -4.16
CA LEU A 26 1.27 0.94 -5.14
C LEU A 26 1.63 1.42 -6.56
N LYS A 27 1.81 0.49 -7.49
CA LYS A 27 1.87 0.79 -8.92
C LYS A 27 0.48 1.21 -9.40
N ALA A 28 0.43 2.39 -10.03
CA ALA A 28 -0.78 2.97 -10.59
C ALA A 28 -0.47 3.55 -11.98
N PRO A 29 -1.49 3.74 -12.84
CA PRO A 29 -1.29 3.95 -14.28
C PRO A 29 -0.34 5.08 -14.65
N MET A 30 -0.44 6.21 -13.95
CA MET A 30 0.39 7.40 -14.23
C MET A 30 1.57 7.55 -13.29
N ARG A 31 1.33 7.40 -11.99
CA ARG A 31 2.33 7.64 -10.94
C ARG A 31 2.02 6.74 -9.77
N ASN A 32 3.06 6.09 -9.26
CA ASN A 32 2.93 5.29 -8.05
C ASN A 32 2.33 6.12 -6.91
N LYS A 33 1.48 5.47 -6.13
CA LYS A 33 0.89 6.03 -4.92
C LYS A 33 1.64 5.48 -3.70
N HIS A 34 1.87 6.34 -2.72
CA HIS A 34 2.51 5.96 -1.46
C HIS A 34 1.57 6.34 -0.32
N PHE A 35 1.20 5.36 0.49
CA PHE A 35 0.32 5.54 1.64
C PHE A 35 1.11 5.26 2.90
N ARG A 36 1.12 6.22 3.82
CA ARG A 36 1.74 6.05 5.13
C ARG A 36 0.92 5.08 5.97
N VAL A 37 1.62 4.17 6.63
CA VAL A 37 1.07 3.30 7.65
C VAL A 37 1.80 3.63 8.95
N HIS A 38 1.10 4.29 9.86
CA HIS A 38 1.63 4.56 11.19
C HIS A 38 1.51 3.31 12.06
N TYR A 39 2.57 2.96 12.77
CA TYR A 39 2.55 1.85 13.72
C TYR A 39 2.66 2.39 15.15
N ASP A 40 1.64 2.13 15.96
CA ASP A 40 1.58 2.59 17.35
C ASP A 40 0.87 1.55 18.21
N ASP A 41 1.49 1.21 19.35
CA ASP A 41 0.99 0.25 20.34
C ASP A 41 0.40 -1.05 19.74
N GLY A 42 1.13 -1.67 18.81
CA GLY A 42 0.69 -2.91 18.17
C GLY A 42 -0.36 -2.75 17.06
N ILE A 43 -0.77 -1.52 16.74
CA ILE A 43 -1.84 -1.23 15.77
C ILE A 43 -1.28 -0.54 14.53
N TYR A 44 -1.71 -1.00 13.37
CA TYR A 44 -1.37 -0.43 12.06
C TYR A 44 -2.46 0.53 11.60
N CYS A 45 -2.11 1.79 11.42
CA CYS A 45 -3.04 2.87 11.06
C CYS A 45 -2.75 3.42 9.66
N ILE A 46 -3.76 3.44 8.78
CA ILE A 46 -3.68 4.04 7.44
C ILE A 46 -4.91 4.92 7.21
N GLY A 47 -4.67 6.23 7.09
CA GLY A 47 -5.75 7.21 7.13
C GLY A 47 -6.55 7.09 8.44
N GLN A 48 -7.84 6.75 8.33
CA GLN A 48 -8.75 6.57 9.48
C GLN A 48 -8.99 5.09 9.83
N ARG A 49 -8.31 4.14 9.16
CA ARG A 49 -8.47 2.70 9.39
C ARG A 49 -7.39 2.18 10.32
N ARG A 50 -7.74 1.20 11.15
CA ARG A 50 -6.88 0.53 12.13
C ARG A 50 -6.95 -0.97 11.91
N PHE A 51 -5.80 -1.65 12.00
CA PHE A 51 -5.66 -3.09 11.79
C PHE A 51 -4.73 -3.69 12.85
N GLY A 52 -4.96 -4.95 13.23
CA GLY A 52 -4.10 -5.68 14.17
C GLY A 52 -2.83 -6.22 13.53
N SER A 53 -2.81 -6.35 12.20
CA SER A 53 -1.63 -6.78 11.45
C SER A 53 -1.57 -6.14 10.06
N LEU A 54 -0.40 -6.18 9.43
CA LEU A 54 -0.25 -5.79 8.02
C LEU A 54 -1.05 -6.70 7.09
N ASP A 55 -1.18 -7.98 7.41
CA ASP A 55 -1.95 -8.93 6.60
C ASP A 55 -3.44 -8.56 6.57
N GLU A 56 -4.01 -8.19 7.73
CA GLU A 56 -5.39 -7.68 7.80
C GLU A 56 -5.60 -6.40 6.98
N LEU A 57 -4.63 -5.47 7.05
CA LEU A 57 -4.64 -4.25 6.25
C LEU A 57 -4.63 -4.59 4.75
N ILE A 58 -3.75 -5.49 4.32
CA ILE A 58 -3.64 -5.93 2.92
C ILE A 58 -4.96 -6.56 2.46
N GLU A 59 -5.47 -7.53 3.22
CA GLU A 59 -6.70 -8.25 2.88
C GLU A 59 -7.93 -7.33 2.82
N HIS A 60 -7.96 -6.29 3.66
CA HIS A 60 -8.97 -5.24 3.55
C HIS A 60 -8.88 -4.50 2.22
N TYR A 61 -7.69 -4.02 1.85
CA TYR A 61 -7.51 -3.21 0.63
C TYR A 61 -7.40 -3.99 -0.67
N LYS A 62 -7.39 -5.33 -0.61
CA LYS A 62 -7.74 -6.20 -1.73
C LYS A 62 -9.24 -6.16 -2.08
N LYS A 63 -10.10 -5.88 -1.09
CA LYS A 63 -11.57 -5.92 -1.23
C LYS A 63 -12.21 -4.53 -1.25
N ALA A 64 -11.57 -3.56 -0.61
CA ALA A 64 -11.99 -2.15 -0.58
C ALA A 64 -10.93 -1.27 -1.25
N PRO A 65 -11.32 -0.18 -1.95
CA PRO A 65 -10.36 0.67 -2.61
C PRO A 65 -9.46 1.38 -1.58
N ILE A 66 -8.14 1.30 -1.76
CA ILE A 66 -7.17 2.07 -0.98
C ILE A 66 -7.16 3.54 -1.42
N TYR A 67 -7.56 3.80 -2.66
CA TYR A 67 -7.71 5.13 -3.21
C TYR A 67 -8.83 5.16 -4.24
N THR A 68 -9.57 6.27 -4.26
CA THR A 68 -10.53 6.60 -5.31
C THR A 68 -10.11 7.93 -5.92
N SER A 69 -9.89 7.96 -7.24
CA SER A 69 -9.54 9.19 -7.96
C SER A 69 -10.72 10.17 -7.98
N PRO A 70 -10.50 11.48 -8.22
CA PRO A 70 -11.59 12.43 -8.41
C PRO A 70 -12.55 12.08 -9.56
N LYS A 71 -12.10 11.26 -10.52
CA LYS A 71 -12.91 10.77 -11.65
C LYS A 71 -13.70 9.50 -11.30
N GLY A 72 -13.50 8.93 -10.12
CA GLY A 72 -14.17 7.72 -9.65
C GLY A 72 -13.38 6.42 -9.85
N ASP A 73 -12.16 6.49 -10.39
CA ASP A 73 -11.32 5.30 -10.58
C ASP A 73 -10.90 4.74 -9.23
N LYS A 74 -11.16 3.45 -9.01
CA LYS A 74 -10.85 2.75 -7.75
C LYS A 74 -9.55 1.97 -7.89
N MET A 75 -8.67 2.11 -6.92
CA MET A 75 -7.40 1.37 -6.85
C MET A 75 -7.42 0.42 -5.66
N PHE A 76 -6.93 -0.78 -5.89
CA PHE A 76 -6.89 -1.88 -4.92
C PHE A 76 -5.47 -2.42 -4.81
N LEU A 77 -5.17 -3.11 -3.71
CA LEU A 77 -3.97 -3.93 -3.62
C LEU A 77 -4.26 -5.26 -4.33
N ILE A 78 -3.50 -5.62 -5.35
CA ILE A 78 -3.78 -6.84 -6.15
C ILE A 78 -2.81 -7.96 -5.76
N LYS A 79 -1.53 -7.81 -6.05
CA LYS A 79 -0.49 -8.79 -5.72
C LYS A 79 0.75 -8.11 -5.14
N PRO A 80 1.46 -8.76 -4.20
CA PRO A 80 2.74 -8.25 -3.73
C PRO A 80 3.75 -8.28 -4.87
N PHE A 81 4.49 -7.18 -5.04
CA PHE A 81 5.58 -7.08 -5.99
C PHE A 81 6.84 -7.66 -5.35
N ALA A 82 7.21 -8.87 -5.77
CA ALA A 82 8.54 -9.39 -5.53
C ALA A 82 9.46 -8.87 -6.63
N ARG A 83 10.52 -8.15 -6.25
CA ARG A 83 11.57 -7.78 -7.22
C ARG A 83 12.19 -9.09 -7.72
N PRO A 84 12.20 -9.37 -9.03
CA PRO A 84 12.92 -10.54 -9.54
C PRO A 84 14.39 -10.42 -9.15
N GLN A 85 14.92 -11.42 -8.46
CA GLN A 85 16.36 -11.55 -8.24
C GLN A 85 16.98 -11.83 -9.62
N LEU A 86 17.94 -11.01 -10.03
CA LEU A 86 18.77 -11.25 -11.21
C LEU A 86 19.83 -12.30 -10.89
#